data_AF-A0A524MJ21-F1
#
_entry.id   AF-A0A524MJ21-F1
#
_cell.length_a   1.000
_cell.length_b   1.000
_cell.length_c   1.000
_cell.angle_alpha   90.00
_cell.angle_beta   90.00
_cell.angle_gamma   90.00
#
_symmetry.space_group_name_H-M   'P 1'
#
loop_
_entity.id
_entity.type
_entity.pdbx_description
1 polymer ?
#
loop_
_entity_poly.entity_id
_entity_poly.type
_entity_poly.pdbx_seq_one_letter_code
_entity_poly.pdbx_strand_id
1 'polypeptide(L)'
;MKVMSWNDRFALINHYQPTDAVICKAFNVEPDELATARQLLAAGSFGVNSQLDVKKYDDIFAVPAGNTVPVSTAPAKVATPATKPTGKKGGATVHVKPESATKKAKLPQKRGRKGDKISRALQAVTSTPVAVDSFIKQYGVSLAVLRQSKRFLEKMDNNVAKKIGKINVRQDKNSKQLMIWREEA
;
A
#
# COMPACT_ATOMS: atom_id res chain seq x y z
N MET A 1 16.54 -20.35 8.77
CA MET A 1 15.61 -20.75 7.68
C MET A 1 15.87 -19.86 6.48
N LYS A 2 15.94 -20.43 5.27
CA LYS A 2 16.06 -19.65 4.04
C LYS A 2 14.78 -18.80 3.89
N VAL A 3 14.92 -17.48 3.81
CA VAL A 3 13.77 -16.59 3.60
C VAL A 3 13.23 -16.84 2.19
N MET A 4 12.05 -17.46 2.12
CA MET A 4 11.39 -17.80 0.86
C MET A 4 10.57 -16.61 0.35
N SER A 5 10.59 -16.36 -0.96
CA SER A 5 9.84 -15.25 -1.57
C SER A 5 8.33 -15.52 -1.51
N TRP A 6 7.50 -14.47 -1.56
CA TRP A 6 6.04 -14.64 -1.55
C TRP A 6 5.53 -15.44 -2.77
N ASN A 7 6.18 -15.33 -3.92
CA ASN A 7 5.83 -16.07 -5.13
C ASN A 7 6.00 -17.59 -4.93
N ASP A 8 7.05 -18.01 -4.24
CA ASP A 8 7.31 -19.41 -3.89
C ASP A 8 6.34 -19.90 -2.81
N ARG A 9 6.07 -19.08 -1.79
CA ARG A 9 5.07 -19.39 -0.75
C ARG A 9 3.71 -19.64 -1.35
N PHE A 10 3.28 -18.84 -2.33
CA PHE A 10 2.01 -19.07 -3.03
C PHE A 10 1.99 -20.34 -3.88
N ALA A 11 3.13 -20.76 -4.45
CA ALA A 11 3.22 -22.05 -5.12
C ALA A 11 2.98 -23.22 -4.15
N LEU A 12 3.58 -23.17 -2.96
CA LEU A 12 3.37 -24.16 -1.91
C LEU A 12 1.91 -24.13 -1.38
N ILE A 13 1.36 -22.95 -1.11
CA ILE A 13 -0.02 -22.79 -0.63
C ILE A 13 -1.03 -23.33 -1.65
N ASN A 14 -0.84 -23.05 -2.95
CA ASN A 14 -1.74 -23.53 -4.00
C ASN A 14 -1.66 -25.05 -4.18
N HIS A 15 -0.48 -25.64 -4.00
CA HIS A 15 -0.28 -27.08 -4.15
C HIS A 15 -0.87 -27.87 -2.97
N TYR A 16 -0.56 -27.48 -1.73
CA TYR A 16 -0.96 -28.23 -0.53
C TYR A 16 -2.29 -27.80 0.07
N GLN A 17 -2.83 -26.65 -0.33
CA GLN A 17 -4.09 -26.08 0.17
C GLN A 17 -4.24 -26.09 1.71
N PRO A 18 -3.22 -25.68 2.49
CA PRO A 18 -3.29 -25.66 3.95
C PRO A 18 -4.27 -24.60 4.47
N THR A 19 -4.70 -24.75 5.72
CA THR A 19 -5.50 -23.72 6.41
C THR A 19 -4.65 -22.50 6.76
N ASP A 20 -5.28 -21.32 6.87
CA ASP A 20 -4.60 -20.06 7.16
C ASP A 20 -3.76 -20.10 8.45
N ALA A 21 -4.26 -20.80 9.47
CA ALA A 21 -3.52 -21.00 10.72
C ALA A 21 -2.20 -21.76 10.51
N VAL A 22 -2.21 -22.78 9.66
CA VAL A 22 -1.01 -23.57 9.31
C VAL A 22 -0.06 -22.74 8.46
N ILE A 23 -0.57 -21.93 7.52
CA ILE A 23 0.25 -21.01 6.71
C ILE A 23 0.98 -20.00 7.59
N CYS A 24 0.26 -19.33 8.49
CA CYS A 24 0.83 -18.34 9.40
C CYS A 24 1.91 -18.97 10.29
N LYS A 25 1.68 -20.17 10.80
CA LYS A 25 2.66 -20.90 11.62
C LYS A 25 3.88 -21.35 10.82
N ALA A 26 3.68 -21.94 9.64
CA ALA A 26 4.75 -22.47 8.79
C ALA A 26 5.69 -21.37 8.28
N PHE A 27 5.14 -20.21 7.93
CA PHE A 27 5.93 -19.08 7.40
C PHE A 27 6.28 -18.03 8.45
N ASN A 28 5.84 -18.21 9.71
CA ASN A 28 5.97 -17.24 10.80
C ASN A 28 5.51 -15.83 10.38
N VAL A 29 4.30 -15.75 9.82
CA VAL A 29 3.65 -14.51 9.36
C VAL A 29 2.36 -14.26 10.12
N GLU A 30 2.02 -13.00 10.32
CA GLU A 30 0.75 -12.62 10.94
C GLU A 30 -0.43 -12.81 9.97
N PRO A 31 -1.66 -13.07 10.47
CA PRO A 31 -2.85 -13.18 9.63
C PRO A 31 -3.10 -11.96 8.74
N ASP A 32 -2.83 -10.76 9.24
CA ASP A 32 -2.99 -9.51 8.49
C ASP A 32 -1.98 -9.38 7.34
N GLU A 33 -0.76 -9.90 7.55
CA GLU A 33 0.26 -9.97 6.50
C GLU A 33 -0.16 -10.95 5.40
N LEU A 34 -0.67 -12.13 5.78
CA LEU A 34 -1.18 -13.11 4.82
C LEU A 34 -2.36 -12.55 4.01
N ALA A 35 -3.29 -11.84 4.65
CA ALA A 35 -4.40 -11.18 3.98
C ALA A 35 -3.91 -10.12 2.97
N THR A 36 -2.93 -9.31 3.36
CA THR A 36 -2.32 -8.30 2.49
C THR A 36 -1.61 -8.96 1.30
N ALA A 37 -0.87 -10.04 1.54
CA ALA A 37 -0.19 -10.78 0.50
C ALA A 37 -1.18 -11.37 -0.52
N ARG A 38 -2.32 -11.92 -0.07
CA ARG A 38 -3.41 -12.40 -0.95
C ARG A 38 -4.02 -11.28 -1.79
N GLN A 39 -4.22 -10.09 -1.22
CA GLN A 39 -4.70 -8.93 -1.97
C GLN A 39 -3.72 -8.53 -3.07
N LEU A 40 -2.42 -8.57 -2.79
CA LEU A 40 -1.37 -8.26 -3.77
C LEU A 40 -1.27 -9.33 -4.87
N LEU A 41 -1.51 -10.61 -4.54
CA LEU A 41 -1.63 -11.68 -5.52
C LEU A 41 -2.84 -11.46 -6.44
N ALA A 42 -4.01 -11.14 -5.87
CA ALA A 42 -5.23 -10.85 -6.64
C ALA A 42 -5.08 -9.59 -7.52
N ALA A 43 -4.27 -8.61 -7.09
CA ALA A 43 -3.92 -7.44 -7.87
C ALA A 43 -2.86 -7.72 -8.95
N GLY A 44 -2.33 -8.95 -9.06
CA GLY A 44 -1.30 -9.34 -10.02
C GLY A 44 0.11 -8.81 -9.69
N SER A 45 0.33 -8.31 -8.47
CA SER A 45 1.65 -7.84 -8.02
C SER A 45 2.56 -9.00 -7.63
N PHE A 46 1.99 -10.10 -7.13
CA PHE A 46 2.67 -11.38 -6.95
C PHE A 46 2.26 -12.35 -8.05
N GLY A 47 3.17 -13.27 -8.38
CA GLY A 47 2.93 -14.35 -9.32
C GLY A 47 3.22 -15.69 -8.65
N VAL A 48 2.48 -16.73 -9.00
CA VAL A 48 2.76 -18.09 -8.51
C VAL A 48 3.99 -18.61 -9.26
N ASN A 49 5.07 -18.93 -8.56
CA ASN A 49 6.25 -19.50 -9.21
C ASN A 49 5.99 -20.96 -9.60
N SER A 50 5.80 -21.22 -10.89
CA SER A 50 5.56 -22.58 -11.42
C SER A 50 6.82 -23.44 -11.52
N GLN A 51 8.02 -22.86 -11.38
CA GLN A 51 9.29 -23.58 -11.48
C GLN A 51 9.79 -24.10 -10.13
N LEU A 52 9.10 -23.80 -9.03
CA LEU A 52 9.49 -24.26 -7.71
C LEU A 52 9.27 -25.77 -7.60
N ASP A 53 10.31 -26.51 -7.20
CA ASP A 53 10.17 -27.92 -6.83
C ASP A 53 9.45 -28.03 -5.47
N VAL A 54 8.14 -28.21 -5.55
CA VAL A 54 7.23 -28.24 -4.39
C VAL A 54 7.52 -29.45 -3.48
N LYS A 55 7.91 -30.58 -4.05
CA LYS A 55 8.18 -31.84 -3.32
C LYS A 55 9.30 -31.73 -2.30
N LYS A 56 10.25 -30.82 -2.54
CA LYS A 56 11.34 -30.53 -1.59
C LYS A 56 10.85 -29.98 -0.24
N TYR A 57 9.60 -29.55 -0.17
CA TYR A 57 9.01 -28.86 0.99
C TYR A 57 7.77 -29.58 1.55
N ASP A 58 7.61 -30.90 1.34
CA ASP A 58 6.47 -31.67 1.87
C ASP A 58 6.25 -31.46 3.38
N ASP A 59 7.34 -31.32 4.15
CA ASP A 59 7.28 -31.19 5.61
C ASP A 59 6.95 -29.78 6.11
N ILE A 60 6.85 -28.77 5.24
CA ILE A 60 6.73 -27.36 5.67
C ILE A 60 5.40 -27.07 6.37
N PHE A 61 4.35 -27.80 6.01
CA PHE A 61 3.02 -27.69 6.62
C PHE A 61 2.72 -28.84 7.58
N ALA A 62 3.69 -29.72 7.86
CA ALA A 62 3.53 -30.77 8.85
C ALA A 62 3.38 -30.14 10.24
N VAL A 63 2.16 -30.17 10.77
CA VAL A 63 1.86 -29.66 12.11
C VAL A 63 2.38 -30.67 13.14
N PRO A 64 3.29 -30.31 14.06
CA PRO A 64 3.57 -31.17 15.21
C PRO A 64 2.28 -31.29 16.02
N ALA A 65 1.85 -32.53 16.28
CA ALA A 65 0.52 -32.94 16.76
C ALA A 65 0.10 -32.46 18.18
N GLY A 66 0.45 -31.23 18.56
CA GLY A 66 0.33 -30.76 19.95
C GLY A 66 -0.41 -29.46 20.19
N ASN A 67 -1.02 -28.78 19.19
CA ASN A 67 -1.80 -27.56 19.45
C ASN A 67 -3.00 -27.44 18.50
N THR A 68 -4.10 -28.09 18.86
CA THR A 68 -5.42 -27.87 18.27
C THR A 68 -6.11 -26.71 19.00
N VAL A 69 -6.30 -25.58 18.32
CA VAL A 69 -7.24 -24.54 18.75
C VAL A 69 -8.48 -24.66 17.85
N PRO A 70 -9.70 -24.79 18.39
CA PRO A 70 -10.90 -24.99 17.58
C PRO A 70 -11.29 -23.73 16.80
N VAL A 71 -11.53 -23.88 15.50
CA VAL A 71 -12.06 -22.85 14.59
C VAL A 71 -13.58 -22.96 14.53
N SER A 72 -14.26 -21.85 14.82
CA SER A 72 -15.70 -21.67 14.59
C SER A 72 -15.95 -21.46 13.09
N THR A 73 -16.82 -22.30 12.53
CA THR A 73 -17.27 -22.29 11.14
C THR A 73 -18.32 -21.20 10.88
N ALA A 74 -18.18 -20.49 9.75
CA ALA A 74 -19.29 -19.84 9.07
C ALA A 74 -19.02 -19.79 7.56
N PRO A 75 -19.90 -20.34 6.70
CA PRO A 75 -19.74 -20.31 5.25
C PRO A 75 -20.66 -19.27 4.60
N ALA A 76 -20.17 -18.52 3.61
CA ALA A 76 -21.04 -17.84 2.65
C ALA A 76 -20.36 -17.56 1.29
N LYS A 77 -20.66 -18.46 0.34
CA LYS A 77 -20.96 -18.27 -1.09
C LYS A 77 -20.09 -17.34 -1.95
N VAL A 78 -19.26 -17.97 -2.78
CA VAL A 78 -18.75 -17.47 -4.06
C VAL A 78 -19.84 -17.58 -5.13
N ALA A 79 -20.12 -16.49 -5.85
CA ALA A 79 -20.89 -16.50 -7.09
C ALA A 79 -19.97 -16.02 -8.23
N THR A 80 -19.59 -16.95 -9.09
CA THR A 80 -19.01 -16.72 -10.42
C THR A 80 -20.12 -16.40 -11.43
N PRO A 81 -19.80 -15.66 -12.50
CA PRO A 81 -20.36 -15.99 -13.80
C PRO A 81 -19.24 -16.32 -14.80
N ALA A 82 -19.36 -17.53 -15.34
CA ALA A 82 -18.65 -18.00 -16.52
C ALA A 82 -19.33 -17.41 -17.76
N THR A 83 -18.54 -16.88 -18.70
CA THR A 83 -19.02 -16.58 -20.05
C THR A 83 -18.15 -17.29 -21.08
N LYS A 84 -18.83 -18.17 -21.80
CA LYS A 84 -18.46 -19.07 -22.91
C LYS A 84 -17.88 -18.31 -24.11
N PRO A 85 -16.82 -18.79 -24.80
CA PRO A 85 -16.48 -18.33 -26.14
C PRO A 85 -17.09 -19.27 -27.19
N THR A 86 -17.93 -18.74 -28.07
CA THR A 86 -18.35 -19.40 -29.32
C THR A 86 -17.89 -18.54 -30.50
N GLY A 87 -17.12 -19.13 -31.42
CA GLY A 87 -16.56 -18.43 -32.57
C GLY A 87 -17.53 -18.25 -33.74
N LYS A 88 -17.13 -17.40 -34.70
CA LYS A 88 -17.52 -17.51 -36.12
C LYS A 88 -16.54 -16.76 -37.03
N LYS A 89 -16.27 -17.36 -38.18
CA LYS A 89 -15.39 -16.93 -39.28
C LYS A 89 -16.00 -15.79 -40.11
N GLY A 90 -15.12 -14.91 -40.62
CA GLY A 90 -15.07 -14.50 -42.03
C GLY A 90 -15.85 -13.25 -42.47
N GLY A 91 -15.13 -12.31 -43.12
CA GLY A 91 -15.66 -11.54 -44.26
C GLY A 91 -15.63 -10.01 -44.16
N ALA A 92 -14.89 -9.39 -45.10
CA ALA A 92 -14.99 -8.03 -45.63
C ALA A 92 -14.47 -6.84 -44.78
N THR A 93 -13.28 -6.37 -45.16
CA THR A 93 -12.70 -5.08 -44.78
C THR A 93 -13.43 -3.93 -45.47
N VAL A 94 -14.23 -3.18 -44.72
CA VAL A 94 -14.73 -1.86 -45.12
C VAL A 94 -13.87 -0.82 -44.40
N HIS A 95 -13.04 -0.08 -45.14
CA HIS A 95 -12.30 1.06 -44.61
C HIS A 95 -13.26 2.23 -44.35
N VAL A 96 -13.82 2.26 -43.14
CA VAL A 96 -14.49 3.46 -42.62
C VAL A 96 -13.41 4.38 -42.04
N LYS A 97 -13.41 5.65 -42.48
CA LYS A 97 -12.56 6.71 -41.90
C LYS A 97 -12.74 6.72 -40.37
N PRO A 98 -11.68 6.75 -39.56
CA PRO A 98 -11.83 6.86 -38.12
C PRO A 98 -12.42 8.23 -37.78
N GLU A 99 -13.71 8.25 -37.41
CA GLU A 99 -14.31 9.39 -36.76
C GLU A 99 -13.59 9.61 -35.42
N SER A 100 -13.02 10.80 -35.26
CA SER A 100 -12.24 11.17 -34.08
C SER A 100 -13.17 11.25 -32.87
N ALA A 101 -13.26 10.14 -32.13
CA ALA A 101 -13.98 10.06 -30.87
C ALA A 101 -13.22 10.89 -29.81
N THR A 102 -13.51 12.19 -29.77
CA THR A 102 -13.10 13.12 -28.70
C THR A 102 -13.91 12.89 -27.42
N LYS A 103 -14.10 11.63 -27.02
CA LYS A 103 -14.48 11.33 -25.64
C LYS A 103 -13.24 11.60 -24.80
N LYS A 104 -13.22 12.72 -24.08
CA LYS A 104 -12.23 13.01 -23.04
C LYS A 104 -12.13 11.75 -22.18
N ALA A 105 -11.05 11.00 -22.33
CA ALA A 105 -10.80 9.84 -21.49
C ALA A 105 -10.89 10.35 -20.05
N LYS A 106 -11.82 9.79 -19.26
CA LYS A 106 -11.76 9.97 -17.80
C LYS A 106 -10.45 9.33 -17.38
N LEU A 107 -9.40 10.15 -17.34
CA LEU A 107 -8.13 9.77 -16.77
C LEU A 107 -8.47 9.21 -15.39
N PRO A 108 -8.10 7.96 -15.08
CA PRO A 108 -8.35 7.41 -13.76
C PRO A 108 -7.77 8.39 -12.76
N GLN A 109 -8.64 8.96 -11.94
CA GLN A 109 -8.24 9.92 -10.91
C GLN A 109 -7.20 9.19 -10.09
N LYS A 110 -5.94 9.67 -10.16
CA LYS A 110 -4.82 9.10 -9.42
C LYS A 110 -5.32 8.90 -7.99
N ARG A 111 -5.57 7.63 -7.63
CA ARG A 111 -6.03 7.24 -6.31
C ARG A 111 -5.13 7.96 -5.32
N GLY A 112 -5.74 8.80 -4.48
CA GLY A 112 -5.04 9.79 -3.67
C GLY A 112 -3.81 9.17 -3.03
N ARG A 113 -2.65 9.84 -3.17
CA ARG A 113 -1.45 9.47 -2.43
C ARG A 113 -1.83 9.38 -0.96
N LYS A 114 -1.91 8.16 -0.43
CA LYS A 114 -2.20 7.87 0.98
C LYS A 114 -1.11 8.56 1.80
N GLY A 115 -1.43 9.73 2.37
CA GLY A 115 -0.42 10.51 3.07
C GLY A 115 -0.86 11.90 3.52
N ASP A 116 -1.89 11.98 4.36
CA ASP A 116 -2.21 13.22 5.11
C ASP A 116 -1.12 13.58 6.14
N LYS A 117 -0.02 12.82 6.21
CA LYS A 117 1.10 13.04 7.13
C LYS A 117 1.66 14.45 7.01
N ILE A 118 1.81 14.96 5.78
CA ILE A 118 2.36 16.30 5.54
C ILE A 118 1.36 17.35 6.05
N SER A 119 0.10 17.26 5.63
CA SER A 119 -0.96 18.19 6.07
C SER A 119 -1.13 18.20 7.59
N ARG A 120 -1.14 17.02 8.22
CA ARG A 120 -1.22 16.84 9.67
C ARG A 120 -0.01 17.43 10.38
N ALA A 121 1.19 17.22 9.85
CA ALA A 121 2.41 17.81 10.41
C ALA A 121 2.36 19.34 10.33
N LEU A 122 2.03 19.91 9.17
CA LEU A 122 1.98 21.38 8.99
C LEU A 122 0.93 22.04 9.90
N GLN A 123 -0.22 21.39 10.12
CA GLN A 123 -1.24 21.86 11.06
C GLN A 123 -0.79 21.81 12.53
N ALA A 124 0.09 20.85 12.87
CA ALA A 124 0.57 20.66 14.24
C ALA A 124 1.76 21.56 14.62
N VAL A 125 2.32 22.31 13.67
CA VAL A 125 3.40 23.26 13.98
C VAL A 125 2.88 24.36 14.91
N THR A 126 3.58 24.54 16.04
CA THR A 126 3.29 25.56 17.05
C THR A 126 4.06 26.85 16.80
N SER A 127 3.63 27.96 17.43
CA SER A 127 4.35 29.24 17.38
C SER A 127 5.64 29.23 18.21
N THR A 128 5.71 28.38 19.24
CA THR A 128 6.94 28.17 20.03
C THR A 128 7.94 27.32 19.25
N PRO A 129 9.25 27.68 19.23
CA PRO A 129 10.29 26.88 18.59
C PRO A 129 10.38 25.47 19.15
N VAL A 130 10.28 24.46 18.28
CA VAL A 130 10.43 23.03 18.63
C VAL A 130 11.61 22.43 17.86
N ALA A 131 12.37 21.53 18.50
CA ALA A 131 13.47 20.83 17.86
C ALA A 131 12.97 19.95 16.69
N VAL A 132 13.59 20.13 15.52
CA VAL A 132 13.15 19.49 14.27
C VAL A 132 13.28 17.97 14.33
N ASP A 133 14.32 17.44 14.97
CA ASP A 133 14.54 15.98 15.03
C ASP A 133 13.41 15.26 15.78
N SER A 134 12.92 15.84 16.89
CA SER A 134 11.78 15.32 17.63
C SER A 134 10.50 15.38 16.80
N PHE A 135 10.30 16.48 16.08
CA PHE A 135 9.14 16.69 15.23
C PHE A 135 9.09 15.71 14.04
N ILE A 136 10.23 15.45 13.41
CA ILE A 136 10.38 14.47 12.31
C ILE A 136 9.98 13.07 12.78
N LYS A 137 10.47 12.66 13.95
CA LYS A 137 10.15 11.33 14.54
C LYS A 137 8.67 11.20 14.86
N GLN A 138 8.06 12.25 15.41
CA GLN A 138 6.65 12.23 15.83
C GLN A 138 5.68 12.13 14.64
N TYR A 139 5.91 12.91 13.58
CA TYR A 139 4.97 12.99 12.45
C TYR A 139 5.39 12.15 11.23
N GLY A 140 6.60 11.59 11.23
CA GLY A 140 7.12 10.78 10.14
C GLY A 140 7.30 11.58 8.83
N VAL A 141 7.71 12.84 8.94
CA VAL A 141 7.94 13.76 7.81
C VAL A 141 9.42 14.09 7.72
N SER A 142 10.00 14.11 6.52
CA SER A 142 11.43 14.41 6.37
C SER A 142 11.75 15.91 6.46
N LEU A 143 12.98 16.23 6.84
CA LEU A 143 13.48 17.62 6.90
C LEU A 143 13.28 18.38 5.58
N ALA A 144 13.53 17.71 4.44
CA ALA A 144 13.37 18.31 3.12
C ALA A 144 11.92 18.75 2.86
N VAL A 145 10.94 17.97 3.32
CA VAL A 145 9.51 18.30 3.19
C VAL A 145 9.16 19.51 4.05
N LEU A 146 9.68 19.58 5.28
CA LEU A 146 9.45 20.73 6.17
C LEU A 146 10.01 22.03 5.57
N ARG A 147 11.18 21.98 4.93
CA ARG A 147 11.77 23.14 4.22
C ARG A 147 10.96 23.57 3.00
N GLN A 148 10.15 22.67 2.44
CA GLN A 148 9.25 22.92 1.31
C GLN A 148 7.82 23.24 1.74
N SER A 149 7.56 23.50 3.03
CA SER A 149 6.24 23.80 3.60
C SER A 149 5.44 24.81 2.77
N LYS A 150 6.08 25.87 2.28
CA LYS A 150 5.47 26.89 1.40
C LYS A 150 4.75 26.27 0.19
N ARG A 151 5.37 25.32 -0.50
CA ARG A 151 4.79 24.66 -1.70
C ARG A 151 3.57 23.82 -1.37
N PHE A 152 3.47 23.32 -0.15
CA PHE A 152 2.34 22.54 0.31
C PHE A 152 1.19 23.45 0.75
N LEU A 153 1.49 24.57 1.40
CA LEU A 153 0.49 25.58 1.79
C LEU A 153 -0.20 26.20 0.57
N GLU A 154 0.55 26.48 -0.51
CA GLU A 154 0.00 27.00 -1.78
C GLU A 154 -1.00 26.04 -2.46
N LYS A 155 -0.90 24.74 -2.17
CA LYS A 155 -1.81 23.71 -2.71
C LYS A 155 -2.92 23.33 -1.75
N MET A 156 -2.89 23.86 -0.53
CA MET A 156 -3.88 23.59 0.51
C MET A 156 -5.05 24.57 0.40
N ASP A 157 -6.16 24.27 1.09
CA ASP A 157 -7.27 25.22 1.15
C ASP A 157 -6.83 26.56 1.76
N ASN A 158 -7.26 27.67 1.15
CA ASN A 158 -6.84 29.02 1.51
C ASN A 158 -7.17 29.36 2.97
N ASN A 159 -8.28 28.84 3.49
CA ASN A 159 -8.69 29.08 4.88
C ASN A 159 -7.74 28.41 5.87
N VAL A 160 -7.33 27.18 5.55
CA VAL A 160 -6.40 26.42 6.40
C VAL A 160 -4.99 26.99 6.29
N ALA A 161 -4.56 27.38 5.09
CA ALA A 161 -3.26 28.01 4.86
C ALA A 161 -3.12 29.33 5.64
N LYS A 162 -4.15 30.19 5.63
CA LYS A 162 -4.19 31.43 6.43
C LYS A 162 -4.08 31.17 7.94
N LYS A 163 -4.75 30.12 8.43
CA LYS A 163 -4.70 29.73 9.86
C LYS A 163 -3.32 29.22 10.28
N ILE A 164 -2.60 28.53 9.40
CA ILE A 164 -1.25 28.02 9.68
C ILE A 164 -0.21 29.14 9.58
N GLY A 165 -0.38 30.08 8.66
CA GLY A 165 0.57 31.15 8.41
C GLY A 165 1.88 30.64 7.80
N LYS A 166 3.00 31.26 8.17
CA LYS A 166 4.32 30.95 7.60
C LYS A 166 5.10 30.04 8.52
N ILE A 167 5.52 28.89 8.00
CA ILE A 167 6.37 27.94 8.75
C ILE A 167 7.84 28.26 8.49
N ASN A 168 8.60 28.50 9.55
CA ASN A 168 10.04 28.71 9.52
C ASN A 168 10.78 27.49 10.04
N VAL A 169 11.85 27.12 9.35
CA VAL A 169 12.78 26.05 9.75
C VAL A 169 14.17 26.65 9.68
N ARG A 170 14.78 26.94 10.83
CA ARG A 170 16.10 27.59 10.91
C ARG A 170 16.92 27.00 12.04
N GLN A 171 18.23 27.14 11.93
CA GLN A 171 19.14 26.80 13.01
C GLN A 171 19.12 27.93 14.04
N ASP A 172 18.90 27.60 15.29
CA ASP A 172 19.05 28.55 16.38
C ASP A 172 20.55 28.88 16.58
N LYS A 173 20.85 30.16 16.80
CA LYS A 173 22.23 30.65 16.88
C LYS A 173 22.93 30.16 18.14
N ASN A 174 22.17 29.96 19.22
CA ASN A 174 22.71 29.60 20.53
C ASN A 174 22.92 28.10 20.64
N SER A 175 21.85 27.32 20.43
CA SER A 175 21.90 25.86 20.56
C SER A 175 22.55 25.17 19.35
N LYS A 176 22.69 25.86 18.21
CA LYS A 176 23.07 25.28 16.92
C LYS A 176 22.13 24.15 16.47
N GLN A 177 20.94 24.03 17.06
CA GLN A 177 19.95 23.02 16.70
C GLN A 177 18.97 23.57 15.66
N LEU A 178 18.49 22.71 14.77
CA LEU A 178 17.42 23.06 13.84
C LEU A 178 16.09 23.11 14.61
N MET A 179 15.42 24.25 14.52
CA MET A 179 14.11 24.47 15.12
C MET A 179 13.06 24.76 14.06
N ILE A 180 11.82 24.37 14.34
CA ILE A 180 10.63 24.65 13.53
C ILE A 180 9.62 25.42 14.37
N TRP A 181 9.04 26.45 13.78
CA TRP A 181 7.92 27.22 14.35
C TRP A 181 7.07 27.84 13.25
N ARG A 182 5.87 28.30 13.59
CA ARG A 182 5.03 29.11 12.69
C ARG A 182 4.97 30.56 13.14
N GLU A 183 4.88 31.46 12.17
CA GLU A 183 4.53 32.86 12.33
C GLU A 183 3.08 33.02 11.88
N GLU A 184 2.26 33.67 12.71
CA GLU A 184 0.90 34.05 12.33
C GLU A 184 0.96 35.06 11.16
N ALA A 185 0.05 34.92 10.20
CA ALA A 185 -0.01 35.72 8.98
C ALA A 185 -0.70 37.06 9.20
#